data_AF-A0A2V7KN19-F1
#
_entry.id   AF-A0A2V7KN19-F1
#
_cell.length_a   1.000
_cell.length_b   1.000
_cell.length_c   1.000
_cell.angle_alpha   90.00
_cell.angle_beta   90.00
_cell.angle_gamma   90.00
#
_symmetry.space_group_name_H-M   'P 1'
#
loop_
_entity.id
_entity.type
_entity.pdbx_description
1 polymer ?
#
loop_
_entity_poly.entity_id
_entity_poly.type
_entity_poly.pdbx_seq_one_letter_code
_entity_poly.pdbx_strand_id
1 'polypeptide(L)'
;MSPVRVYGKAAPQPAEGSPLLAGLLVSIVIVVVWVGLVYVTHNAVGVAAWGVGGLLGIVVAKSAKPPTKATGALAAVLTLVTVLLAKVVLVVAALQPMIRQELANDPSTLTVLFLIEKTQHKSFSPQLQATIDARPELVADSTFFGPGHELRQQMLEEAGAAAKASSFAERDRLVHVHFDRFIDKLGFWVLLLSTFGLLDVLWIGLGMSTAWTLGQGRI
;
A
#
# COMPACT_ATOMS: atom_id res chain seq x y z
N MET A 1 23.19 16.21 73.33
CA MET A 1 23.74 16.30 71.95
C MET A 1 22.68 15.81 71.00
N SER A 2 22.03 16.69 70.24
CA SER A 2 20.99 16.33 69.28
C SER A 2 21.63 15.91 67.95
N PRO A 3 21.16 14.84 67.29
CA PRO A 3 21.73 14.39 66.03
C PRO A 3 21.37 15.36 64.90
N VAL A 4 22.40 15.91 64.25
CA VAL A 4 22.27 16.74 63.04
C VAL A 4 21.87 15.84 61.87
N ARG A 5 20.66 16.03 61.33
CA ARG A 5 20.25 15.39 60.08
C ARG A 5 20.88 16.14 58.92
N VAL A 6 21.89 15.54 58.29
CA VAL A 6 22.47 16.02 57.04
C VAL A 6 21.49 15.67 55.91
N TYR A 7 20.83 16.68 55.36
CA TYR A 7 20.06 16.55 54.12
C TYR A 7 21.04 16.38 52.96
N GLY A 8 21.37 15.12 52.65
CA GLY A 8 22.05 14.78 51.41
C GLY A 8 21.22 15.27 50.23
N LYS A 9 21.81 16.15 49.42
CA LYS A 9 21.28 16.64 48.14
C LYS A 9 20.86 15.42 47.31
N ALA A 10 19.57 15.29 46.99
CA ALA A 10 19.07 14.21 46.14
C ALA A 10 19.89 14.17 44.84
N ALA A 11 20.43 13.01 44.50
CA ALA A 11 21.08 12.81 43.21
C ALA A 11 20.09 13.20 42.09
N PRO A 12 20.54 13.82 40.99
CA PRO A 12 19.66 14.14 39.88
C PRO A 12 19.00 12.86 39.40
N GLN A 13 17.67 12.80 39.47
CA GLN A 13 16.93 11.69 38.89
C GLN A 13 17.31 11.60 37.41
N PRO A 14 17.77 10.42 36.92
CA PRO A 14 18.02 10.25 35.50
C PRO A 14 16.73 10.59 34.77
N ALA A 15 16.81 11.48 33.77
CA ALA A 15 15.64 11.93 33.01
C ALA A 15 14.80 10.70 32.60
N GLU A 16 13.60 10.60 33.16
CA GLU A 16 12.69 9.51 32.84
C GLU A 16 12.36 9.61 31.34
N GLY A 17 12.82 8.62 30.57
CA GLY A 17 12.60 8.62 29.13
C GLY A 17 11.11 8.46 28.84
N SER A 18 10.54 9.37 28.04
CA SER A 18 9.12 9.30 27.67
C SER A 18 8.86 8.03 26.83
N PRO A 19 8.07 7.07 27.35
CA PRO A 19 7.78 5.84 26.60
C PRO A 19 6.95 6.08 25.35
N LEU A 20 6.13 7.14 25.36
CA LEU A 20 5.41 7.60 24.18
C LEU A 20 6.38 8.06 23.10
N LEU A 21 7.36 8.92 23.45
CA LEU A 21 8.31 9.45 22.47
C LEU A 21 9.22 8.34 21.91
N ALA A 22 9.70 7.43 22.77
CA ALA A 22 10.47 6.27 22.34
C ALA A 22 9.66 5.37 21.39
N GLY A 23 8.40 5.08 21.75
CA GLY A 23 7.49 4.31 20.91
C GLY A 23 7.24 4.98 19.55
N LEU A 24 6.94 6.27 19.53
CA LEU A 24 6.70 7.03 18.29
C LEU A 24 7.90 7.04 17.34
N LEU A 25 9.12 7.27 17.86
CA LEU A 25 10.33 7.23 17.05
C LEU A 25 10.52 5.86 16.39
N VAL A 26 10.31 4.79 17.16
CA VAL A 26 10.41 3.43 16.64
C VAL A 26 9.31 3.13 15.63
N SER A 27 8.07 3.58 15.88
CA SER A 27 6.96 3.45 14.92
C SER A 27 7.28 4.08 13.57
N ILE A 28 7.87 5.28 13.56
CA ILE A 28 8.26 5.97 12.30
C ILE A 28 9.28 5.12 11.53
N VAL A 29 10.32 4.65 12.21
CA VAL A 29 11.36 3.80 11.58
C VAL A 29 10.74 2.52 11.02
N ILE A 30 9.84 1.88 11.77
CA ILE A 30 9.11 0.67 11.33
C ILE A 30 8.31 0.97 10.05
N VAL A 31 7.54 2.05 10.01
CA VAL A 31 6.73 2.41 8.83
C VAL A 31 7.63 2.62 7.60
N VAL A 32 8.71 3.39 7.75
CA VAL A 32 9.64 3.67 6.63
C VAL A 32 10.29 2.40 6.11
N VAL A 33 10.84 1.56 7.00
CA VAL A 33 11.49 0.31 6.63
C VAL A 33 10.49 -0.65 5.98
N TRP A 34 9.28 -0.76 6.53
CA TRP A 34 8.25 -1.64 5.99
C TRP A 34 7.82 -1.22 4.60
N VAL A 35 7.47 0.06 4.41
CA VAL A 35 7.01 0.57 3.12
C VAL A 35 8.13 0.46 2.09
N GLY A 36 9.37 0.78 2.46
CA GLY A 36 10.53 0.62 1.59
C GLY A 36 10.76 -0.84 1.18
N LEU A 37 10.61 -1.79 2.11
CA LEU A 37 10.72 -3.21 1.81
C LEU A 37 9.66 -3.67 0.81
N VAL A 38 8.38 -3.30 1.02
CA VAL A 38 7.30 -3.65 0.10
C VAL A 38 7.53 -3.02 -1.28
N TYR A 39 7.94 -1.76 -1.31
CA TYR A 39 8.21 -1.03 -2.55
C TYR A 39 9.31 -1.72 -3.38
N VAL A 40 10.40 -2.17 -2.76
CA VAL A 40 11.50 -2.84 -3.46
C VAL A 40 11.12 -4.27 -3.85
N THR A 41 10.51 -5.02 -2.93
CA THR A 41 10.27 -6.46 -3.13
C THR A 41 9.05 -6.77 -3.98
N HIS A 42 8.18 -5.79 -4.24
CA HIS A 42 6.88 -5.96 -4.93
C HIS A 42 6.00 -7.04 -4.28
N ASN A 43 6.33 -7.41 -3.05
CA ASN A 43 5.61 -8.37 -2.27
C ASN A 43 5.06 -7.58 -1.08
N ALA A 44 3.75 -7.48 -1.00
CA ALA A 44 3.09 -7.16 0.25
C ALA A 44 3.30 -8.38 1.15
N VAL A 45 4.52 -8.52 1.67
CA VAL A 45 4.85 -9.54 2.65
C VAL A 45 3.85 -9.28 3.77
N GLY A 46 2.99 -10.27 4.05
CA GLY A 46 2.19 -10.31 5.26
C GLY A 46 3.14 -10.49 6.44
N VAL A 47 4.06 -9.55 6.64
CA VAL A 47 5.02 -9.55 7.73
C VAL A 47 4.17 -9.59 8.98
N ALA A 48 4.52 -10.52 9.86
CA ALA A 48 3.77 -10.74 11.08
C ALA A 48 3.74 -9.43 11.88
N ALA A 49 2.61 -8.71 11.87
CA ALA A 49 2.38 -7.53 12.70
C ALA A 49 2.67 -7.83 14.20
N TRP A 50 2.68 -9.13 14.55
CA TRP A 50 3.31 -9.67 15.74
C TRP A 50 4.72 -9.14 16.05
N GLY A 51 5.65 -9.14 15.09
CA GLY A 51 7.02 -8.67 15.29
C GLY A 51 7.09 -7.16 15.59
N VAL A 52 6.23 -6.37 14.95
CA VAL A 52 6.06 -4.93 15.26
C VAL A 52 5.54 -4.74 16.68
N GLY A 53 4.51 -5.50 17.05
CA GLY A 53 3.98 -5.48 18.41
C GLY A 53 5.01 -5.89 19.46
N GLY A 54 5.81 -6.92 19.16
CA GLY A 54 6.91 -7.37 20.01
C GLY A 54 7.93 -6.26 20.26
N LEU A 55 8.42 -5.63 19.18
CA LEU A 55 9.42 -4.57 19.24
C LEU A 55 8.90 -3.35 20.00
N LEU A 56 7.68 -2.90 19.71
CA LEU A 56 7.06 -1.75 20.40
C LEU A 56 6.83 -2.05 21.88
N GLY A 57 6.36 -3.26 22.22
CA GLY A 57 6.22 -3.70 23.60
C GLY A 57 7.53 -3.62 24.39
N ILE A 58 8.64 -4.11 23.81
CA ILE A 58 9.97 -4.06 24.44
C ILE A 58 10.45 -2.62 24.64
N VAL A 59 10.32 -1.77 23.61
CA VAL A 59 10.78 -0.38 23.64
C VAL A 59 10.02 0.44 24.68
N VAL A 60 8.70 0.30 24.71
CA VAL A 60 7.83 0.99 25.67
C VAL A 60 8.09 0.51 27.10
N ALA A 61 8.27 -0.80 27.31
CA ALA A 61 8.60 -1.33 28.64
C ALA A 61 9.97 -0.82 29.15
N LYS A 62 11.00 -0.82 28.29
CA LYS A 62 12.35 -0.39 28.69
C LYS A 62 12.44 1.11 29.03
N SER A 63 11.58 1.93 28.43
CA SER A 63 11.56 3.38 28.65
C SER A 63 10.75 3.77 29.89
N ALA A 64 9.68 3.04 30.22
CA ALA A 64 8.73 3.45 31.24
C ALA A 64 9.05 3.07 32.71
N LYS A 65 10.32 2.90 33.10
CA LYS A 65 10.72 2.29 34.40
C LYS A 65 9.95 2.87 35.61
N PRO A 66 9.07 2.12 36.31
CA PRO A 66 8.70 0.71 36.11
C PRO A 66 7.56 0.50 35.09
N PRO A 67 7.61 -0.58 34.26
CA PRO A 67 6.50 -0.94 33.38
C PRO A 67 5.19 -1.18 34.15
N THR A 68 4.07 -0.77 33.56
CA THR A 68 2.73 -0.89 34.15
C THR A 68 1.69 -1.40 33.14
N LYS A 69 0.46 -1.63 33.58
CA LYS A 69 -0.67 -1.90 32.67
C LYS A 69 -0.89 -0.75 31.67
N ALA A 70 -0.65 0.49 32.07
CA ALA A 70 -0.79 1.66 31.20
C ALA A 70 0.26 1.66 30.07
N THR A 71 1.48 1.20 30.34
CA THR A 71 2.53 1.11 29.31
C THR A 71 2.27 -0.05 28.35
N GLY A 72 1.67 -1.15 28.83
CA GLY A 72 1.10 -2.19 27.97
C GLY A 72 0.00 -1.65 27.04
N ALA A 73 -0.93 -0.85 27.58
CA ALA A 73 -1.98 -0.19 26.79
C ALA A 73 -1.41 0.69 25.69
N LEU A 74 -0.44 1.53 26.07
CA LEU A 74 0.27 2.41 25.15
C LEU A 74 0.94 1.61 24.02
N ALA A 75 1.66 0.54 24.35
CA ALA A 75 2.32 -0.29 23.35
C ALA A 75 1.33 -0.94 22.38
N ALA A 76 0.19 -1.44 22.86
CA ALA A 76 -0.85 -2.02 22.02
C ALA A 76 -1.49 -0.97 21.09
N VAL A 77 -1.81 0.22 21.60
CA VAL A 77 -2.36 1.32 20.80
C VAL A 77 -1.35 1.79 19.75
N LEU A 78 -0.09 1.98 20.14
CA LEU A 78 0.98 2.33 19.20
C LEU A 78 1.13 1.28 18.12
N THR A 79 1.04 -0.01 18.46
CA THR A 79 1.10 -1.11 17.48
C THR A 79 -0.03 -1.00 16.46
N LEU A 80 -1.27 -0.83 16.92
CA LEU A 80 -2.43 -0.67 16.04
C LEU A 80 -2.25 0.54 15.10
N VAL A 81 -1.93 1.70 15.66
CA VAL A 81 -1.73 2.93 14.88
C VAL A 81 -0.58 2.78 13.89
N THR A 82 0.53 2.15 14.28
CA THR A 82 1.70 1.94 13.43
C THR A 82 1.35 1.06 12.23
N VAL A 83 0.62 -0.05 12.45
CA VAL A 83 0.23 -0.96 11.36
C VAL A 83 -0.78 -0.29 10.42
N LEU A 84 -1.77 0.42 10.96
CA LEU A 84 -2.74 1.16 10.14
C LEU A 84 -2.04 2.26 9.32
N LEU A 85 -1.15 3.02 9.94
CA LEU A 85 -0.38 4.05 9.24
C LEU A 85 0.51 3.44 8.16
N ALA A 86 1.16 2.30 8.42
CA ALA A 86 1.95 1.59 7.42
C ALA A 86 1.10 1.18 6.21
N LYS A 87 -0.12 0.68 6.42
CA LYS A 87 -1.07 0.34 5.34
C LYS A 87 -1.49 1.57 4.55
N VAL A 88 -1.81 2.68 5.22
CA VAL A 88 -2.14 3.95 4.56
C VAL A 88 -0.99 4.40 3.69
N VAL A 89 0.23 4.49 4.25
CA VAL A 89 1.42 4.93 3.52
C VAL A 89 1.74 3.99 2.36
N LEU A 90 1.58 2.69 2.53
CA LEU A 90 1.75 1.71 1.45
C LEU A 90 0.82 2.01 0.28
N VAL A 91 -0.46 2.29 0.53
CA VAL A 91 -1.44 2.62 -0.52
C VAL A 91 -1.05 3.89 -1.28
N VAL A 92 -0.68 4.96 -0.57
CA VAL A 92 -0.35 6.24 -1.23
C VAL A 92 1.04 6.28 -1.85
N ALA A 93 2.03 5.60 -1.27
CA ALA A 93 3.44 5.74 -1.67
C ALA A 93 3.98 4.56 -2.48
N ALA A 94 3.47 3.34 -2.28
CA ALA A 94 4.03 2.14 -2.90
C ALA A 94 3.08 1.47 -3.90
N LEU A 95 1.77 1.43 -3.58
CA LEU A 95 0.81 0.69 -4.37
C LEU A 95 0.59 1.30 -5.76
N GLN A 96 0.41 2.63 -5.83
CA GLN A 96 0.24 3.32 -7.11
C GLN A 96 1.41 3.10 -8.09
N PRO A 97 2.69 3.36 -7.73
CA PRO A 97 3.79 3.15 -8.65
C PRO A 97 3.97 1.68 -9.03
N MET A 98 3.77 0.76 -8.08
CA MET A 98 3.84 -0.68 -8.35
C MET A 98 2.80 -1.11 -9.37
N ILE A 99 1.53 -0.75 -9.16
CA ILE A 99 0.46 -1.09 -10.09
C ILE A 99 0.72 -0.46 -11.46
N ARG A 100 1.14 0.82 -11.54
CA ARG A 100 1.48 1.47 -12.82
C ARG A 100 2.57 0.71 -13.57
N GLN A 101 3.63 0.31 -12.88
CA GLN A 101 4.73 -0.44 -13.47
C GLN A 101 4.27 -1.82 -13.97
N GLU A 102 3.45 -2.53 -13.20
CA GLU A 102 2.88 -3.82 -13.62
C GLU A 102 1.98 -3.64 -14.86
N LEU A 103 1.08 -2.64 -14.88
CA LEU A 103 0.25 -2.35 -16.05
C LEU A 103 1.08 -1.96 -17.28
N ALA A 104 2.16 -1.22 -17.11
CA ALA A 104 3.05 -0.80 -18.20
C ALA A 104 3.85 -1.97 -18.80
N ASN A 105 3.92 -3.11 -18.09
CA ASN A 105 4.63 -4.31 -18.52
C ASN A 105 3.68 -5.45 -18.94
N ASP A 106 2.40 -5.40 -18.58
CA ASP A 106 1.41 -6.41 -18.96
C ASP A 106 0.91 -6.20 -20.41
N PRO A 107 1.20 -7.14 -21.34
CA PRO A 107 0.77 -7.03 -22.73
C PRO A 107 -0.75 -6.95 -22.91
N SER A 108 -1.51 -7.60 -22.03
CA SER A 108 -2.98 -7.66 -22.14
C SER A 108 -3.60 -6.32 -21.77
N THR A 109 -3.19 -5.74 -20.63
CA THR A 109 -3.55 -4.38 -20.22
C THR A 109 -3.20 -3.36 -21.29
N LEU A 110 -1.97 -3.40 -21.81
CA LEU A 110 -1.53 -2.46 -22.82
C LEU A 110 -2.36 -2.53 -24.10
N THR A 111 -2.74 -3.74 -24.54
CA THR A 111 -3.62 -3.91 -25.70
C THR A 111 -4.96 -3.18 -25.51
N VAL A 112 -5.55 -3.27 -24.30
CA VAL A 112 -6.79 -2.56 -23.97
C VAL A 112 -6.58 -1.04 -23.93
N LEU A 113 -5.48 -0.56 -23.35
CA LEU A 113 -5.18 0.88 -23.29
C LEU A 113 -4.99 1.47 -24.69
N PHE A 114 -4.25 0.79 -25.57
CA PHE A 114 -4.07 1.22 -26.96
C PHE A 114 -5.37 1.12 -27.77
N LEU A 115 -6.23 0.14 -27.48
CA LEU A 115 -7.56 0.03 -28.10
C LEU A 115 -8.40 1.27 -27.75
N ILE A 116 -8.42 1.67 -26.47
CA ILE A 116 -9.14 2.86 -26.00
C ILE A 116 -8.58 4.12 -26.67
N GLU A 117 -7.26 4.32 -26.64
CA GLU A 117 -6.58 5.47 -27.26
C GLU A 117 -6.92 5.58 -28.75
N LYS A 118 -6.79 4.47 -29.49
CA LYS A 118 -7.09 4.43 -30.93
C LYS A 118 -8.55 4.72 -31.24
N THR A 119 -9.47 4.21 -30.42
CA THR A 119 -10.90 4.46 -30.57
C THR A 119 -11.24 5.92 -30.32
N GLN A 120 -10.68 6.54 -29.27
CA GLN A 120 -10.92 7.95 -28.94
C GLN A 120 -10.33 8.89 -30.00
N HIS A 121 -9.15 8.59 -30.51
CA HIS A 121 -8.45 9.42 -31.49
C HIS A 121 -8.74 9.07 -32.96
N LYS A 122 -9.61 8.08 -33.22
CA LYS A 122 -9.90 7.57 -34.57
C LYS A 122 -8.64 7.27 -35.38
N SER A 123 -7.66 6.63 -34.73
CA SER A 123 -6.32 6.43 -35.28
C SER A 123 -6.04 4.97 -35.67
N PHE A 124 -7.09 4.21 -35.95
CA PHE A 124 -6.96 2.90 -36.60
C PHE A 124 -6.47 3.05 -38.04
N SER A 125 -6.02 1.94 -38.65
CA SER A 125 -5.71 1.90 -40.06
C SER A 125 -6.89 2.42 -40.91
N PRO A 126 -6.64 3.10 -42.05
CA PRO A 126 -7.70 3.77 -42.80
C PRO A 126 -8.87 2.85 -43.18
N GLN A 127 -8.59 1.59 -43.51
CA GLN A 127 -9.60 0.59 -43.86
C GLN A 127 -10.45 0.18 -42.65
N LEU A 128 -9.81 -0.05 -41.51
CA LEU A 128 -10.49 -0.42 -40.27
C LEU A 128 -11.32 0.76 -39.74
N GLN A 129 -10.76 1.97 -39.78
CA GLN A 129 -11.45 3.19 -39.37
C GLN A 129 -12.68 3.47 -40.25
N ALA A 130 -12.57 3.30 -41.58
CA ALA A 130 -13.70 3.41 -42.49
C ALA A 130 -14.81 2.38 -42.16
N THR A 131 -14.44 1.17 -41.77
CA THR A 131 -15.38 0.13 -41.37
C THR A 131 -16.10 0.47 -40.06
N ILE A 132 -15.34 0.97 -39.06
CA ILE A 132 -15.88 1.44 -37.78
C ILE A 132 -16.86 2.60 -37.98
N ASP A 133 -16.49 3.59 -38.78
CA ASP A 133 -17.31 4.78 -39.04
C ASP A 133 -18.56 4.45 -39.88
N ALA A 134 -18.47 3.49 -40.80
CA ALA A 134 -19.60 3.05 -41.61
C ALA A 134 -20.59 2.16 -40.84
N ARG A 135 -20.11 1.39 -39.84
CA ARG A 135 -20.90 0.38 -39.13
C ARG A 135 -20.74 0.46 -37.59
N PRO A 136 -21.20 1.54 -36.95
CA PRO A 136 -21.11 1.69 -35.50
C PRO A 136 -21.87 0.59 -34.73
N GLU A 137 -22.90 -0.01 -35.33
CA GLU A 137 -23.66 -1.11 -34.76
C GLU A 137 -22.81 -2.38 -34.54
N LEU A 138 -21.82 -2.64 -35.40
CA LEU A 138 -20.93 -3.80 -35.27
C LEU A 138 -19.93 -3.62 -34.12
N VAL A 139 -19.59 -2.39 -33.77
CA VAL A 139 -18.71 -2.09 -32.64
C VAL A 139 -19.44 -2.37 -31.32
N ALA A 140 -20.73 -2.01 -31.24
CA ALA A 140 -21.58 -2.25 -30.07
C ALA A 140 -22.04 -3.71 -29.94
N ASP A 141 -21.98 -4.49 -31.02
CA ASP A 141 -22.44 -5.88 -31.06
C ASP A 141 -21.57 -6.81 -30.20
N SER A 142 -22.04 -7.15 -29.00
CA SER A 142 -21.34 -8.04 -28.07
C SER A 142 -21.53 -9.53 -28.36
N THR A 143 -22.12 -9.93 -29.49
CA THR A 143 -22.29 -11.35 -29.82
C THR A 143 -20.94 -12.06 -29.93
N PHE A 144 -20.92 -13.31 -29.47
CA PHE A 144 -19.68 -14.10 -29.37
C PHE A 144 -19.20 -14.62 -30.73
N PHE A 145 -20.13 -14.88 -31.65
CA PHE A 145 -19.86 -15.30 -33.01
C PHE A 145 -20.67 -14.40 -33.95
N GLY A 146 -19.98 -13.58 -34.76
CA GLY A 146 -20.62 -12.66 -35.68
C GLY A 146 -19.67 -11.60 -36.25
N PRO A 147 -20.15 -10.76 -37.19
CA PRO A 147 -19.32 -9.72 -37.81
C PRO A 147 -18.76 -8.69 -36.80
N GLY A 148 -19.46 -8.44 -35.69
CA GLY A 148 -18.95 -7.60 -34.61
C GLY A 148 -17.76 -8.21 -33.87
N HIS A 149 -17.70 -9.55 -33.76
CA HIS A 149 -16.56 -10.25 -33.17
C HIS A 149 -15.31 -10.11 -34.05
N GLU A 150 -15.44 -10.31 -35.36
CA GLU A 150 -14.33 -10.16 -36.31
C GLU A 150 -13.78 -8.73 -36.31
N LEU A 151 -14.66 -7.72 -36.33
CA LEU A 151 -14.26 -6.32 -36.25
C LEU A 151 -13.50 -6.04 -34.95
N ARG A 152 -13.99 -6.52 -33.81
CA ARG A 152 -13.32 -6.35 -32.52
C ARG A 152 -11.97 -7.04 -32.48
N GLN A 153 -11.86 -8.23 -33.07
CA GLN A 153 -10.60 -8.95 -33.16
C GLN A 153 -9.56 -8.13 -33.95
N GLN A 154 -9.94 -7.56 -35.10
CA GLN A 154 -9.06 -6.68 -35.88
C GLN A 154 -8.62 -5.44 -35.09
N MET A 155 -9.56 -4.80 -34.36
CA MET A 155 -9.23 -3.67 -33.49
C MET A 155 -8.24 -4.06 -32.38
N LEU A 156 -8.42 -5.24 -31.77
CA LEU A 156 -7.52 -5.77 -30.73
C LEU A 156 -6.14 -6.14 -31.31
N GLU A 157 -6.09 -6.71 -32.50
CA GLU A 157 -4.84 -7.06 -33.18
C GLU A 157 -4.03 -5.80 -33.52
N GLU A 158 -4.67 -4.76 -34.07
CA GLU A 158 -3.98 -3.51 -34.39
C GLU A 158 -3.53 -2.77 -33.11
N ALA A 159 -4.38 -2.77 -32.07
CA ALA A 159 -4.01 -2.21 -30.77
C ALA A 159 -2.84 -2.98 -30.12
N GLY A 160 -2.85 -4.30 -30.19
CA GLY A 160 -1.78 -5.15 -29.68
C GLY A 160 -0.47 -4.98 -30.45
N ALA A 161 -0.54 -4.79 -31.77
CA ALA A 161 0.62 -4.46 -32.60
C ALA A 161 1.20 -3.09 -32.22
N ALA A 162 0.35 -2.08 -32.03
CA ALA A 162 0.75 -0.75 -31.57
C ALA A 162 1.41 -0.81 -30.18
N ALA A 163 0.81 -1.56 -29.24
CA ALA A 163 1.36 -1.76 -27.91
C ALA A 163 2.77 -2.38 -27.94
N LYS A 164 2.98 -3.41 -28.77
CA LYS A 164 4.28 -4.07 -28.95
C LYS A 164 5.33 -3.16 -29.59
N ALA A 165 4.92 -2.33 -30.55
CA ALA A 165 5.81 -1.40 -31.24
C ALA A 165 6.17 -0.16 -30.40
N SER A 166 5.42 0.11 -29.33
CA SER A 166 5.57 1.33 -28.54
C SER A 166 6.75 1.27 -27.58
N SER A 167 7.39 2.42 -27.36
CA SER A 167 8.44 2.59 -26.36
C SER A 167 7.87 2.44 -24.94
N PHE A 168 8.75 2.19 -23.96
CA PHE A 168 8.33 2.16 -22.55
C PHE A 168 7.75 3.50 -22.09
N ALA A 169 8.32 4.62 -22.54
CA ALA A 169 7.82 5.96 -22.19
C ALA A 169 6.38 6.21 -22.68
N GLU A 170 6.03 5.69 -23.87
CA GLU A 170 4.66 5.83 -24.38
C GLU A 170 3.67 4.92 -23.64
N ARG A 171 4.10 3.71 -23.28
CA ARG A 171 3.30 2.79 -22.46
C ARG A 171 3.02 3.38 -21.08
N ASP A 172 4.06 3.93 -20.43
CA ASP A 172 3.94 4.60 -19.14
C ASP A 172 3.02 5.82 -19.20
N ARG A 173 3.12 6.64 -20.27
CA ARG A 173 2.22 7.78 -20.53
C ARG A 173 0.75 7.33 -20.57
N LEU A 174 0.44 6.29 -21.34
CA LEU A 174 -0.94 5.81 -21.50
C LEU A 174 -1.50 5.21 -20.21
N VAL A 175 -0.68 4.44 -19.48
CA VAL A 175 -1.02 3.95 -18.16
C VAL A 175 -1.32 5.13 -17.25
N HIS A 176 -0.47 6.15 -17.18
CA HIS A 176 -0.67 7.30 -16.32
C HIS A 176 -2.02 8.00 -16.56
N VAL A 177 -2.33 8.32 -17.82
CA VAL A 177 -3.58 9.02 -18.20
C VAL A 177 -4.84 8.22 -17.84
N HIS A 178 -4.83 6.91 -18.07
CA HIS A 178 -6.01 6.08 -17.87
C HIS A 178 -6.13 5.55 -16.43
N PHE A 179 -5.01 5.23 -15.81
CA PHE A 179 -4.94 4.67 -14.47
C PHE A 179 -5.30 5.70 -13.39
N ASP A 180 -4.85 6.95 -13.52
CA ASP A 180 -5.14 7.97 -12.51
C ASP A 180 -6.65 8.25 -12.45
N ARG A 181 -7.30 8.34 -13.62
CA ARG A 181 -8.77 8.44 -13.71
C ARG A 181 -9.48 7.22 -13.13
N PHE A 182 -8.89 6.02 -13.22
CA PHE A 182 -9.46 4.80 -12.66
C PHE A 182 -9.33 4.76 -11.14
N ILE A 183 -8.16 5.10 -10.60
CA ILE A 183 -7.91 5.15 -9.15
C ILE A 183 -8.77 6.20 -8.47
N ASP A 184 -8.94 7.37 -9.10
CA ASP A 184 -9.83 8.41 -8.60
C ASP A 184 -11.28 7.92 -8.49
N LYS A 185 -11.72 7.04 -9.39
CA LYS A 185 -13.07 6.45 -9.36
C LYS A 185 -13.22 5.34 -8.32
N LEU A 186 -12.21 4.49 -8.12
CA LEU A 186 -12.25 3.45 -7.09
C LEU A 186 -12.29 4.05 -5.69
N GLY A 187 -11.54 5.14 -5.48
CA GLY A 187 -11.45 5.82 -4.21
C GLY A 187 -10.47 5.16 -3.23
N PHE A 188 -9.82 6.00 -2.43
CA PHE A 188 -8.80 5.60 -1.46
C PHE A 188 -9.27 4.49 -0.50
N TRP A 189 -10.51 4.57 -0.02
CA TRP A 189 -11.05 3.61 0.96
C TRP A 189 -11.18 2.20 0.40
N VAL A 190 -11.55 2.05 -0.86
CA VAL A 190 -11.66 0.73 -1.51
C VAL A 190 -10.28 0.09 -1.62
N LEU A 191 -9.28 0.86 -2.07
CA LEU A 191 -7.90 0.40 -2.16
C LEU A 191 -7.35 0.02 -0.79
N LEU A 192 -7.55 0.87 0.22
CA LEU A 192 -7.11 0.58 1.58
C LEU A 192 -7.74 -0.70 2.11
N LEU A 193 -9.05 -0.87 1.99
CA LEU A 193 -9.75 -2.06 2.47
C LEU A 193 -9.34 -3.33 1.70
N SER A 194 -9.03 -3.23 0.41
CA SER A 194 -8.51 -4.37 -0.35
C SER A 194 -7.14 -4.86 0.13
N THR A 195 -6.39 -4.03 0.86
CA THR A 195 -5.12 -4.45 1.48
C THR A 195 -5.28 -5.19 2.80
N PHE A 196 -6.49 -5.31 3.36
CA PHE A 196 -6.76 -6.03 4.59
C PHE A 196 -7.35 -7.42 4.30
N GLY A 197 -6.54 -8.45 4.49
CA GLY A 197 -6.98 -9.84 4.52
C GLY A 197 -7.39 -10.32 5.91
N LEU A 198 -8.07 -11.46 5.99
CA LEU A 198 -8.39 -12.13 7.27
C LEU A 198 -7.13 -12.39 8.11
N LEU A 199 -6.03 -12.73 7.44
CA LEU A 199 -4.75 -13.01 8.09
C LEU A 199 -4.14 -11.73 8.70
N ASP A 200 -4.32 -10.56 8.09
CA ASP A 200 -3.85 -9.29 8.65
C ASP A 200 -4.54 -8.99 9.99
N VAL A 201 -5.86 -9.23 10.07
CA VAL A 201 -6.63 -9.02 11.31
C VAL A 201 -6.09 -9.89 12.43
N LEU A 202 -5.80 -11.16 12.13
CA LEU A 202 -5.20 -12.10 13.09
C LEU A 202 -3.82 -11.63 13.55
N TRP A 203 -2.95 -11.20 12.62
CA TRP A 203 -1.63 -10.71 12.96
C TRP A 203 -1.65 -9.41 13.76
N ILE A 204 -2.57 -8.50 13.45
CA ILE A 204 -2.78 -7.26 14.22
C ILE A 204 -3.19 -7.62 15.65
N GLY A 205 -4.15 -8.52 15.81
CA GLY A 205 -4.58 -9.01 17.13
C GLY A 205 -3.41 -9.61 17.92
N LEU A 206 -2.61 -10.47 17.28
CA LEU A 206 -1.43 -11.08 17.90
C LEU A 206 -0.37 -10.04 18.26
N GLY A 207 -0.13 -9.05 17.40
CA GLY A 207 0.77 -7.92 17.65
C GLY A 207 0.32 -7.08 18.84
N MET A 208 -0.95 -6.69 18.89
CA MET A 208 -1.50 -5.93 20.02
C MET A 208 -1.40 -6.70 21.33
N SER A 209 -1.74 -7.99 21.33
CA SER A 209 -1.64 -8.85 22.52
C SER A 209 -0.20 -9.00 23.02
N THR A 210 0.74 -9.14 22.09
CA THR A 210 2.17 -9.25 22.39
C THR A 210 2.72 -7.93 22.92
N ALA A 211 2.38 -6.81 22.27
CA ALA A 211 2.77 -5.47 22.70
C ALA A 211 2.24 -5.15 24.10
N TRP A 212 0.97 -5.50 24.36
CA TRP A 212 0.35 -5.35 25.68
C TRP A 212 1.11 -6.11 26.76
N THR A 213 1.42 -7.38 26.49
CA THR A 213 2.08 -8.28 27.45
C THR A 213 3.52 -7.81 27.74
N LEU A 214 4.31 -7.59 26.70
CA LEU A 214 5.70 -7.14 26.83
C LEU A 214 5.80 -5.72 27.39
N GLY A 215 4.89 -4.83 27.01
CA GLY A 215 4.80 -3.45 27.49
C GLY A 215 4.53 -3.34 29.00
N GLN A 216 3.98 -4.39 29.62
CA GLN A 216 3.82 -4.52 31.08
C GLN A 216 5.07 -5.05 31.79
N GLY A 217 6.15 -5.33 31.07
CA GLY A 217 7.34 -5.96 31.64
C GLY A 217 7.18 -7.46 31.90
N ARG A 218 6.15 -8.11 31.33
CA ARG A 218 6.00 -9.57 31.35
C ARG A 218 6.81 -10.15 30.19
N ILE A 219 8.12 -10.28 30.39
CA ILE A 219 9.09 -10.83 29.44
C ILE A 219 9.46 -12.24 29.87
#